data_AF-A0A7V0TNH7-F1
#
_entry.id   AF-A0A7V0TNH7-F1
#
_cell.length_a   1.000
_cell.length_b   1.000
_cell.length_c   1.000
_cell.angle_alpha   90.00
_cell.angle_beta   90.00
_cell.angle_gamma   90.00
#
_symmetry.space_group_name_H-M   'P 1'
#
loop_
_entity.id
_entity.type
_entity.pdbx_description
1 polymer ?
#
loop_
_entity_poly.entity_id
_entity_poly.type
_entity_poly.pdbx_seq_one_letter_code
_entity_poly.pdbx_strand_id
1 'polypeptide(L)'
;MSHLQKVVSGGQTGVDRAALQAAVDTGLDHGGWCPPGRSAADGTIPAGYRLKETPGERSEKAWHIPRSLRTEWNVRDSDGTLVLAPPRPINDPGTEWALRACKIYRKPVLVIRTDREDPVPVITAWLNANRIGALNVAGPSSASFPDMENKAYGLLTRVFRESKSEVTRNRQSK
;
A
#
# COMPACT_ATOMS: atom_id res chain seq x y z
N MET A 1 -2.40 10.16 18.18
CA MET A 1 -2.27 8.75 18.58
C MET A 1 -2.37 7.94 17.30
N SER A 2 -1.45 7.01 17.07
CA SER A 2 -1.53 6.11 15.92
C SER A 2 -2.78 5.24 15.97
N HIS A 3 -3.47 5.18 14.84
CA HIS A 3 -4.65 4.36 14.61
C HIS A 3 -4.33 3.11 13.77
N LEU A 4 -3.13 3.03 13.17
CA LEU A 4 -2.77 2.01 12.20
C LEU A 4 -2.81 0.60 12.83
N GLN A 5 -3.73 -0.23 12.35
CA GLN A 5 -3.89 -1.63 12.76
C GLN A 5 -3.51 -2.60 11.64
N LYS A 6 -3.75 -2.22 10.38
CA LYS A 6 -3.65 -3.10 9.23
C LYS A 6 -3.04 -2.42 8.03
N VAL A 7 -2.21 -3.16 7.30
CA VAL A 7 -1.70 -2.79 5.97
C VAL A 7 -2.37 -3.68 4.92
N VAL A 8 -2.94 -3.07 3.89
CA VAL A 8 -3.47 -3.79 2.74
C VAL A 8 -2.70 -3.44 1.48
N SER A 9 -2.50 -4.42 0.61
CA SER A 9 -1.94 -4.20 -0.72
C SER A 9 -2.30 -5.34 -1.65
N GLY A 10 -1.99 -5.18 -2.94
CA GLY A 10 -2.46 -6.09 -3.97
C GLY A 10 -1.54 -7.27 -4.31
N GLY A 11 -0.36 -7.35 -3.68
CA GLY A 11 0.60 -8.45 -3.83
C GLY A 11 1.45 -8.47 -5.11
N GLN A 12 1.38 -7.43 -5.95
CA GLN A 12 2.27 -7.29 -7.11
C GLN A 12 3.74 -7.17 -6.65
N THR A 13 4.70 -7.51 -7.50
CA THR A 13 6.12 -7.18 -7.23
C THR A 13 6.31 -5.68 -6.99
N GLY A 14 7.36 -5.27 -6.28
CA GLY A 14 7.62 -3.86 -6.02
C GLY A 14 6.96 -3.38 -4.74
N VAL A 15 6.28 -2.23 -4.82
CA VAL A 15 5.74 -1.55 -3.62
C VAL A 15 4.73 -2.42 -2.87
N ASP A 16 3.89 -3.16 -3.59
CA ASP A 16 2.85 -3.99 -2.97
C ASP A 16 3.46 -5.07 -2.06
N ARG A 17 4.44 -5.83 -2.54
CA ARG A 17 5.14 -6.85 -1.73
C ARG A 17 5.95 -6.24 -0.61
N ALA A 18 6.64 -5.13 -0.86
CA ALA A 18 7.38 -4.41 0.16
C ALA A 18 6.48 -4.01 1.33
N ALA A 19 5.24 -3.57 1.06
CA ALA A 19 4.27 -3.20 2.09
C ALA A 19 3.81 -4.41 2.90
N LEU A 20 3.46 -5.51 2.23
CA LEU A 20 3.04 -6.74 2.90
C LEU A 20 4.17 -7.30 3.77
N GLN A 21 5.40 -7.33 3.24
CA GLN A 21 6.56 -7.84 3.96
C GLN A 21 6.90 -6.97 5.17
N ALA A 22 6.92 -5.64 5.01
CA ALA A 22 7.15 -4.72 6.12
C ALA A 22 6.09 -4.86 7.22
N ALA A 23 4.82 -5.10 6.86
CA ALA A 23 3.76 -5.35 7.83
C ALA A 23 3.98 -6.66 8.60
N VAL A 24 4.37 -7.73 7.91
CA VAL A 24 4.74 -9.02 8.53
C VAL A 24 5.89 -8.82 9.53
N ASP A 25 6.98 -8.21 9.09
CA ASP A 25 8.21 -8.08 9.89
C ASP A 25 8.07 -7.13 11.08
N THR A 26 7.11 -6.20 11.00
CA THR A 26 6.78 -5.30 12.12
C THR A 26 5.62 -5.80 12.98
N GLY A 27 5.01 -6.93 12.63
CA GLY A 27 3.88 -7.52 13.35
C GLY A 27 2.63 -6.65 13.33
N LEU A 28 2.32 -6.04 12.19
CA LEU A 28 1.00 -5.45 11.89
C LEU A 28 0.13 -6.49 11.20
N ASP A 29 -1.20 -6.38 11.32
CA ASP A 29 -2.08 -7.20 10.48
C ASP A 29 -1.85 -6.82 9.01
N HIS A 30 -1.95 -7.80 8.11
CA HIS A 30 -1.74 -7.58 6.69
C HIS A 30 -2.76 -8.35 5.86
N GLY A 31 -2.98 -7.90 4.63
CA GLY A 31 -3.82 -8.59 3.67
C GLY A 31 -4.13 -7.72 2.47
N GLY A 32 -5.34 -7.85 1.94
CA GLY A 32 -5.81 -7.08 0.81
C GLY A 32 -6.39 -7.95 -0.28
N TRP A 33 -6.68 -7.31 -1.41
CA TRP A 33 -7.29 -7.91 -2.58
C TRP A 33 -6.24 -8.18 -3.65
N CYS A 34 -6.24 -9.39 -4.22
CA CYS A 34 -5.39 -9.78 -5.33
C CYS A 34 -6.23 -10.23 -6.55
N PRO A 35 -5.63 -10.34 -7.74
CA PRO A 35 -6.32 -10.86 -8.92
C PRO A 35 -6.72 -12.33 -8.74
N PRO A 36 -7.68 -12.82 -9.55
CA PRO A 36 -7.94 -14.25 -9.68
C PRO A 36 -6.66 -15.05 -9.96
N GLY A 37 -6.55 -16.24 -9.37
CA GLY A 37 -5.36 -17.10 -9.44
C GLY A 37 -4.14 -16.52 -8.71
N ARG A 38 -4.31 -15.47 -7.89
CA ARG A 38 -3.22 -14.74 -7.22
C ARG A 38 -2.12 -14.30 -8.19
N SER A 39 -2.49 -13.82 -9.38
CA SER A 39 -1.53 -13.45 -10.43
C SER A 39 -0.73 -12.18 -10.09
N ALA A 40 0.58 -12.24 -10.32
CA ALA A 40 1.55 -11.14 -10.29
C ALA A 40 2.47 -11.21 -11.54
N ALA A 41 3.33 -10.20 -11.73
CA ALA A 41 4.23 -10.13 -12.88
C ALA A 41 5.26 -11.28 -12.94
N ASP A 42 5.63 -11.84 -11.80
CA ASP A 42 6.59 -12.94 -11.65
C ASP A 42 5.91 -14.30 -11.39
N GLY A 43 4.61 -14.42 -11.69
CA GLY A 43 3.83 -15.64 -11.51
C GLY A 43 2.82 -15.53 -10.38
N THR A 44 2.80 -16.50 -9.47
CA THR A 44 1.80 -16.58 -8.40
C THR A 44 2.28 -15.88 -7.14
N ILE A 45 1.43 -15.03 -6.55
CA ILE A 45 1.73 -14.35 -5.29
C ILE A 45 1.90 -15.39 -4.16
N PRO A 46 2.99 -15.33 -3.38
CA PRO A 46 3.27 -16.28 -2.31
C PRO A 46 2.08 -16.48 -1.35
N ALA A 47 1.85 -17.73 -0.95
CA ALA A 47 0.73 -18.12 -0.09
C ALA A 47 0.83 -17.54 1.34
N GLY A 48 2.03 -17.13 1.77
CA GLY A 48 2.25 -16.50 3.08
C GLY A 48 1.53 -15.16 3.27
N TYR A 49 1.18 -14.46 2.18
CA TYR A 49 0.41 -13.22 2.25
C TYR A 49 -1.10 -13.50 2.32
N ARG A 50 -1.75 -12.96 3.36
CA ARG A 50 -3.20 -13.11 3.65
C ARG A 50 -4.11 -12.32 2.68
N LEU A 51 -3.96 -12.57 1.39
CA LEU A 51 -4.73 -11.91 0.33
C LEU A 51 -5.98 -12.71 -0.03
N LYS A 52 -7.06 -11.99 -0.35
CA LYS A 52 -8.30 -12.53 -0.91
C LYS A 52 -8.34 -12.24 -2.40
N GLU A 53 -8.79 -13.22 -3.19
CA GLU A 53 -8.98 -13.02 -4.62
C GLU A 53 -10.23 -12.16 -4.86
N THR A 54 -10.12 -11.26 -5.82
CA THR A 54 -11.27 -10.54 -6.37
C THR A 54 -12.08 -11.47 -7.28
N PRO A 55 -13.39 -11.23 -7.47
CA PRO A 55 -14.25 -12.08 -8.31
C PRO A 55 -13.93 -11.97 -9.82
N GLY A 56 -13.13 -10.98 -10.21
CA GLY A 56 -12.75 -10.75 -11.59
C GLY A 56 -11.43 -9.99 -11.69
N GLU A 57 -10.83 -9.98 -12.88
CA GLU A 57 -9.54 -9.33 -13.09
C GLU A 57 -9.67 -7.81 -13.15
N ARG A 58 -10.75 -7.30 -13.74
CA ARG A 58 -10.85 -5.90 -14.20
C ARG A 58 -12.03 -5.17 -13.60
N SER A 59 -11.80 -3.92 -13.25
CA SER A 59 -12.86 -2.97 -12.88
C SER A 59 -13.58 -2.49 -14.13
N GLU A 60 -14.90 -2.36 -14.05
CA GLU A 60 -15.72 -1.70 -15.07
C GLU A 60 -15.24 -0.26 -15.36
N LYS A 61 -14.73 0.44 -14.33
CA LYS A 61 -14.25 1.82 -14.42
C LYS A 61 -12.84 1.93 -15.04
N ALA A 62 -12.14 0.80 -15.18
CA ALA A 62 -10.77 0.73 -15.67
C ALA A 62 -10.51 -0.61 -16.41
N TRP A 63 -11.42 -0.98 -17.31
CA TRP A 63 -11.38 -2.27 -18.00
C TRP A 63 -10.12 -2.46 -18.86
N HIS A 64 -9.56 -1.37 -19.38
CA HIS A 64 -8.34 -1.38 -20.19
C HIS A 64 -7.06 -1.61 -19.37
N ILE A 65 -7.13 -1.50 -18.04
CA ILE A 65 -5.99 -1.67 -17.13
C ILE A 65 -6.00 -3.10 -16.58
N PRO A 66 -4.94 -3.91 -16.79
CA PRO A 66 -4.85 -5.26 -16.24
C PRO A 66 -4.91 -5.25 -14.72
N ARG A 67 -5.56 -6.28 -14.16
CA ARG A 67 -5.66 -6.46 -12.70
C ARG A 67 -6.24 -5.22 -11.99
N SER A 68 -7.09 -4.43 -12.64
CA SER A 68 -7.57 -3.16 -12.09
C SER A 68 -8.60 -3.31 -10.97
N LEU A 69 -9.32 -4.43 -10.89
CA LEU A 69 -10.34 -4.63 -9.86
C LEU A 69 -9.73 -4.71 -8.46
N ARG A 70 -8.64 -5.47 -8.31
CA ARG A 70 -7.93 -5.59 -7.04
C ARG A 70 -7.37 -4.26 -6.55
N THR A 71 -6.85 -3.42 -7.46
CA THR A 71 -6.36 -2.08 -7.12
C THR A 71 -7.51 -1.20 -6.64
N GLU A 72 -8.66 -1.26 -7.33
CA GLU A 72 -9.86 -0.53 -6.93
C GLU A 72 -10.35 -0.95 -5.54
N TRP A 73 -10.44 -2.25 -5.27
CA TRP A 73 -10.97 -2.77 -4.01
C TRP A 73 -10.03 -2.53 -2.82
N ASN A 74 -8.71 -2.56 -3.02
CA ASN A 74 -7.77 -2.17 -1.96
C ASN A 74 -7.92 -0.68 -1.58
N VAL A 75 -8.21 0.20 -2.54
CA VAL A 75 -8.52 1.61 -2.25
C VAL A 75 -9.89 1.73 -1.56
N ARG A 76 -10.92 1.07 -2.08
CA ARG A 76 -12.29 1.13 -1.54
C ARG A 76 -12.36 0.67 -0.08
N ASP A 77 -11.69 -0.44 0.24
CA ASP A 77 -11.80 -1.15 1.51
C ASP A 77 -10.70 -0.77 2.52
N SER A 78 -10.00 0.34 2.30
CA SER A 78 -9.04 0.94 3.23
C SER A 78 -9.51 2.32 3.70
N ASP A 79 -8.92 2.84 4.77
CA ASP A 79 -9.21 4.17 5.29
C ASP A 79 -8.46 5.26 4.49
N GLY A 80 -7.35 4.91 3.85
CA GLY A 80 -6.55 5.80 3.03
C GLY A 80 -5.47 5.06 2.27
N THR A 81 -4.92 5.71 1.25
CA THR A 81 -3.87 5.14 0.39
C THR A 81 -2.58 5.95 0.45
N LEU A 82 -1.48 5.29 0.79
CA LEU A 82 -0.13 5.81 0.58
C LEU A 82 0.39 5.33 -0.77
N VAL A 83 0.68 6.26 -1.68
CA VAL A 83 1.32 5.98 -2.96
C VAL A 83 2.81 6.32 -2.88
N LEU A 84 3.67 5.31 -3.04
CA LEU A 84 5.11 5.50 -3.14
C LEU A 84 5.48 5.67 -4.62
N ALA A 85 6.05 6.82 -4.95
CA ALA A 85 6.40 7.23 -6.29
C ALA A 85 7.93 7.26 -6.49
N PRO A 86 8.43 6.86 -7.66
CA PRO A 86 9.84 6.99 -8.00
C PRO A 86 10.23 8.48 -8.25
N PRO A 87 11.53 8.79 -8.37
CA PRO A 87 12.03 10.14 -8.70
C PRO A 87 11.62 10.66 -10.10
N ARG A 88 10.99 9.82 -10.91
CA ARG A 88 10.60 10.09 -12.30
C ARG A 88 9.08 9.97 -12.44
N PRO A 89 8.48 10.46 -13.54
CA PRO A 89 7.05 10.27 -13.78
C PRO A 89 6.62 8.82 -13.61
N ILE A 90 5.48 8.63 -12.94
CA ILE A 90 4.88 7.31 -12.72
C ILE A 90 4.32 6.84 -14.06
N ASN A 91 5.07 6.01 -14.78
CA ASN A 91 4.58 5.35 -15.99
C ASN A 91 4.09 3.94 -15.63
N ASP A 92 3.12 3.86 -14.71
CA ASP A 92 2.55 2.61 -14.23
C ASP A 92 1.02 2.72 -14.16
N PRO A 93 0.28 2.12 -15.11
CA PRO A 93 -1.18 2.25 -15.19
C PRO A 93 -1.91 1.81 -13.91
N GLY A 94 -1.35 0.83 -13.18
CA GLY A 94 -1.91 0.38 -11.91
C GLY A 94 -1.82 1.44 -10.82
N THR A 95 -0.68 2.13 -10.73
CA THR A 95 -0.46 3.22 -9.79
C THR A 95 -1.32 4.43 -10.12
N GLU A 96 -1.39 4.82 -11.39
CA GLU A 96 -2.31 5.87 -11.84
C GLU A 96 -3.76 5.53 -11.53
N TRP A 97 -4.14 4.27 -11.71
CA TRP A 97 -5.47 3.79 -11.38
C TRP A 97 -5.77 3.89 -9.88
N ALA A 98 -4.81 3.56 -9.01
CA ALA A 98 -4.98 3.73 -7.57
C ALA A 98 -5.28 5.19 -7.19
N LEU A 99 -4.56 6.15 -7.80
CA LEU A 99 -4.81 7.59 -7.60
C LEU A 99 -6.22 8.00 -8.05
N ARG A 100 -6.64 7.54 -9.24
CA ARG A 100 -8.00 7.80 -9.76
C ARG A 100 -9.07 7.17 -8.87
N ALA A 101 -8.87 5.94 -8.41
CA ALA A 101 -9.77 5.25 -7.50
C ALA A 101 -9.90 6.00 -6.17
N CYS A 102 -8.82 6.58 -5.62
CA CYS A 102 -8.89 7.39 -4.40
C CYS A 102 -9.84 8.57 -4.58
N LYS A 103 -9.78 9.24 -5.74
CA LYS A 103 -10.70 10.34 -6.08
C LYS A 103 -12.15 9.85 -6.21
N ILE A 104 -12.38 8.73 -6.90
CA ILE A 104 -13.72 8.15 -7.09
C ILE A 104 -14.37 7.79 -5.75
N TYR A 105 -13.62 7.11 -4.88
CA TYR A 105 -14.10 6.63 -3.58
C TYR A 105 -13.94 7.64 -2.44
N ARG A 106 -13.48 8.86 -2.75
CA ARG A 106 -13.23 9.94 -1.78
C ARG A 106 -12.36 9.49 -0.60
N LYS A 107 -11.34 8.70 -0.89
CA LYS A 107 -10.37 8.23 0.11
C LYS A 107 -9.21 9.21 0.20
N PRO A 108 -8.73 9.53 1.42
CA PRO A 108 -7.53 10.34 1.58
C PRO A 108 -6.35 9.61 0.93
N VAL A 109 -5.52 10.37 0.22
CA VAL A 109 -4.35 9.86 -0.47
C VAL A 109 -3.14 10.73 -0.15
N LEU A 110 -2.02 10.09 0.14
CA LEU A 110 -0.72 10.75 0.27
C LEU A 110 0.23 10.17 -0.77
N VAL A 111 0.87 11.03 -1.55
CA VAL A 111 1.87 10.62 -2.54
C VAL A 111 3.25 11.05 -2.02
N ILE A 112 4.14 10.08 -1.84
CA ILE A 112 5.51 10.30 -1.38
C ILE A 112 6.48 9.87 -2.47
N ARG A 113 7.37 10.77 -2.86
CA ARG A 113 8.50 10.39 -3.70
C ARG A 113 9.62 9.81 -2.85
N THR A 114 10.17 8.68 -3.25
CA THR A 114 11.20 7.96 -2.47
C THR A 114 12.60 8.58 -2.57
N ASP A 115 12.76 9.72 -3.26
CA ASP A 115 14.02 10.44 -3.47
C ASP A 115 14.14 11.74 -2.66
N ARG A 116 13.13 12.05 -1.84
CA ARG A 116 13.08 13.25 -1.00
C ARG A 116 13.68 12.95 0.38
N GLU A 117 13.93 14.03 1.14
CA GLU A 117 14.29 13.98 2.56
C GLU A 117 13.33 13.09 3.35
N ASP A 118 13.81 12.53 4.47
CA ASP A 118 13.17 11.49 5.26
C ASP A 118 11.64 11.67 5.42
N PRO A 119 10.81 10.90 4.69
CA PRO A 119 9.37 11.17 4.63
C PRO A 119 8.60 10.57 5.82
N VAL A 120 9.27 9.89 6.75
CA VAL A 120 8.63 9.23 7.89
C VAL A 120 7.76 10.20 8.71
N PRO A 121 8.23 11.40 9.13
CA PRO A 121 7.41 12.32 9.92
C PRO A 121 6.14 12.77 9.17
N VAL A 122 6.25 13.03 7.87
CA VAL A 122 5.13 13.45 7.02
C VAL A 122 4.09 12.33 6.90
N ILE A 123 4.53 11.10 6.68
CA ILE A 123 3.64 9.94 6.58
C ILE A 123 2.93 9.70 7.92
N THR A 124 3.67 9.66 9.04
CA THR A 124 3.09 9.41 10.37
C THR A 124 2.10 10.49 10.76
N ALA A 125 2.42 11.77 10.51
CA ALA A 125 1.50 12.87 10.75
C ALA A 125 0.21 12.74 9.91
N TRP A 126 0.33 12.37 8.63
CA TRP A 126 -0.82 12.17 7.76
C TRP A 126 -1.70 10.99 8.19
N LEU A 127 -1.09 9.85 8.59
CA LEU A 127 -1.81 8.70 9.12
C LEU A 127 -2.64 9.08 10.35
N ASN A 128 -2.04 9.85 11.25
CA ASN A 128 -2.68 10.33 12.47
C ASN A 128 -3.81 11.33 12.18
N ALA A 129 -3.56 12.32 11.34
CA ALA A 129 -4.54 13.36 11.00
C ALA A 129 -5.79 12.78 10.32
N ASN A 130 -5.62 11.75 9.48
CA ASN A 130 -6.73 11.09 8.78
C ASN A 130 -7.28 9.87 9.53
N ARG A 131 -6.77 9.56 10.73
CA ARG A 131 -7.18 8.42 11.56
C ARG A 131 -7.15 7.09 10.79
N ILE A 132 -6.10 6.88 10.01
CA ILE A 132 -5.96 5.70 9.15
C ILE A 132 -5.76 4.45 10.02
N GLY A 133 -6.74 3.54 10.03
CA GLY A 133 -6.66 2.24 10.70
C GLY A 133 -6.24 1.11 9.76
N ALA A 134 -6.83 1.07 8.57
CA ALA A 134 -6.43 0.22 7.44
C ALA A 134 -5.76 1.06 6.36
N LEU A 135 -4.46 0.91 6.19
CA LEU A 135 -3.67 1.62 5.19
C LEU A 135 -3.52 0.77 3.93
N ASN A 136 -4.01 1.26 2.79
CA ASN A 136 -3.59 0.73 1.50
C ASN A 136 -2.23 1.32 1.11
N VAL A 137 -1.32 0.49 0.64
CA VAL A 137 -0.04 0.94 0.08
C VAL A 137 0.04 0.50 -1.37
N ALA A 138 0.32 1.46 -2.26
CA ALA A 138 0.40 1.26 -3.69
C ALA A 138 1.62 1.96 -4.28
N GLY A 139 2.03 1.51 -5.46
CA GLY A 139 3.12 2.09 -6.23
C GLY A 139 3.51 1.15 -7.37
N PRO A 140 4.56 1.50 -8.12
CA PRO A 140 4.88 0.77 -9.33
C PRO A 140 5.43 -0.63 -9.03
N SER A 141 5.32 -1.50 -10.03
CA SER A 141 5.91 -2.84 -9.98
C SER A 141 7.44 -2.83 -10.11
N SER A 142 8.11 -3.90 -9.68
CA SER A 142 9.56 -4.05 -9.90
C SER A 142 9.94 -4.13 -11.38
N ALA A 143 9.02 -4.57 -12.25
CA ALA A 143 9.24 -4.53 -13.70
C ALA A 143 9.32 -3.08 -14.23
N SER A 144 8.52 -2.18 -13.66
CA SER A 144 8.53 -0.75 -14.00
C SER A 144 9.72 -0.03 -13.32
N PHE A 145 10.03 -0.40 -12.06
CA PHE A 145 11.09 0.21 -11.25
C PHE A 145 11.77 -0.82 -10.34
N PRO A 146 12.90 -1.43 -10.76
CA PRO A 146 13.55 -2.55 -10.06
C PRO A 146 13.91 -2.29 -8.60
N ASP A 147 14.42 -1.09 -8.27
CA ASP A 147 14.87 -0.77 -6.90
C ASP A 147 13.73 -0.40 -5.94
N MET A 148 12.49 -0.34 -6.44
CA MET A 148 11.39 0.22 -5.67
C MET A 148 10.99 -0.65 -4.48
N GLU A 149 11.11 -1.97 -4.62
CA GLU A 149 10.76 -2.93 -3.55
C GLU A 149 11.60 -2.68 -2.29
N ASN A 150 12.93 -2.66 -2.42
CA ASN A 150 13.84 -2.45 -1.28
C ASN A 150 13.66 -1.07 -0.64
N LYS A 151 13.51 -0.02 -1.47
CA LYS A 151 13.29 1.36 -0.98
C LYS A 151 11.97 1.49 -0.23
N ALA A 152 10.90 0.92 -0.79
CA ALA A 152 9.58 0.89 -0.16
C ALA A 152 9.63 0.11 1.16
N TYR A 153 10.26 -1.06 1.18
CA TYR A 153 10.35 -1.90 2.36
C TYR A 153 11.06 -1.20 3.52
N GLY A 154 12.23 -0.60 3.25
CA GLY A 154 12.99 0.13 4.27
C GLY A 154 12.22 1.32 4.83
N LEU A 155 11.56 2.10 3.97
CA LEU A 155 10.73 3.23 4.40
C LEU A 155 9.52 2.77 5.24
N LEU A 156 8.74 1.82 4.73
CA LEU A 156 7.51 1.37 5.36
C LEU A 156 7.78 0.70 6.71
N THR A 157 8.87 -0.07 6.82
CA THR A 157 9.29 -0.66 8.10
C THR A 157 9.54 0.41 9.17
N ARG A 158 10.18 1.53 8.81
CA ARG A 158 10.42 2.66 9.73
C ARG A 158 9.11 3.33 10.14
N VAL A 159 8.22 3.61 9.18
CA VAL A 159 6.88 4.19 9.44
C VAL A 159 6.05 3.30 10.38
N PHE A 160 6.03 2.00 10.14
CA PHE A 160 5.24 1.04 10.92
C PHE A 160 5.77 0.88 12.34
N ARG A 161 7.10 0.87 12.53
CA ARG A 161 7.72 0.87 13.86
C ARG A 161 7.36 2.13 14.64
N GLU A 162 7.46 3.32 14.03
CA GLU A 162 7.08 4.57 14.71
C GLU A 162 5.61 4.57 15.11
N SER A 163 4.74 4.14 14.18
CA SER A 163 3.29 4.03 14.40
C SER A 163 2.95 3.09 15.58
N LYS A 164 3.73 2.01 15.79
CA LYS A 164 3.54 1.11 16.95
C LYS A 164 4.07 1.70 18.25
N SER A 165 5.23 2.38 18.21
CA SER A 165 5.81 3.03 19.39
C SER A 165 4.89 4.11 19.96
N GLU A 166 4.15 4.84 19.12
CA GLU A 166 3.11 5.79 19.58
C GLU A 166 1.95 5.10 20.31
N VAL A 167 1.53 3.91 19.88
CA VAL A 167 0.46 3.14 20.55
C VAL A 167 0.92 2.68 21.94
N THR A 168 2.16 2.18 22.05
CA THR A 168 2.71 1.67 23.31
C THR A 168 2.90 2.78 24.34
N ARG A 169 3.50 3.92 23.96
CA ARG A 169 3.69 5.08 24.86
C ARG A 169 2.36 5.55 25.45
N ASN A 170 1.32 5.61 24.62
CA ASN A 170 0.00 6.08 25.06
C ASN A 170 -0.76 5.12 25.99
N ARG A 171 -0.39 3.82 25.99
CA ARG A 171 -0.96 2.84 26.93
C ARG A 171 -0.27 2.89 28.31
N GLN A 172 0.95 3.40 28.39
CA GLN A 172 1.70 3.54 29.65
C GLN A 172 1.42 4.87 30.38
N SER A 173 0.89 5.87 29.68
CA SER A 173 0.54 7.19 30.24
C SER A 173 -0.95 7.35 30.64
N LYS A 174 -1.72 6.25 30.66
CA LYS A 174 -3.11 6.18 31.12
C LYS A 174 -3.21 5.18 32.25
#